data_AF-A0A8S9X8R4-F1
#
_entry.id   AF-A0A8S9X8R4-F1
#
_cell.length_a   1.000
_cell.length_b   1.000
_cell.length_c   1.000
_cell.angle_alpha   90.00
_cell.angle_beta   90.00
_cell.angle_gamma   90.00
#
_symmetry.space_group_name_H-M   'P 1'
#
loop_
_entity.id
_entity.type
_entity.pdbx_description
1 polymer ?
#
loop_
_entity_poly.entity_id
_entity_poly.type
_entity_poly.pdbx_seq_one_letter_code
_entity_poly.pdbx_strand_id
1 'polypeptide(L)'
;MLFAVQPEKLTPSNCNNDTECTNLAGVYSCRKGHCSNWSSMFLCHNHADGIVVDATKDNLKLNGFFECKHSKCIKYKTNLNCDRICPNITTHRSNVFVQYHEYKGGTQLGNNIFMGNCERVLAHTETDGPEEGREIPPKVIWTRNSNTTLLTTCHVIEMRGDSLFATDCINGTVVPPTTLQKPQTNFTTFWKIVENSTTLLDPSLKYLPPQSSLTIFNYSRLYINLEGCVNTLRGECEEFSKTHGNDGDNSTSQSRFICYYHKDDSSMVVARFDLNKTWTELMVAIFVPSSLFIISLITLLIIGYSVQVGDDTRMRCVLFRKKAKRKKTQEEMNAEIDLVMDGIIERTNAMADDSPTGNPIA
;
A
#
# COMPACT_ATOMS: atom_id res chain seq x y z
N MET A 1 -14.82 7.49 -28.95
CA MET A 1 -13.42 7.94 -29.14
C MET A 1 -13.07 8.79 -27.94
N LEU A 2 -12.21 8.26 -27.08
CA LEU A 2 -11.88 8.82 -25.77
C LEU A 2 -10.48 9.42 -25.86
N PHE A 3 -10.30 10.63 -25.31
CA PHE A 3 -9.02 11.34 -25.35
C PHE A 3 -8.63 11.70 -23.92
N ALA A 4 -7.71 10.93 -23.35
CA ALA A 4 -6.96 11.42 -22.20
C ALA A 4 -5.97 12.47 -22.71
N VAL A 5 -5.98 13.68 -22.15
CA VAL A 5 -4.77 14.52 -22.20
C VAL A 5 -3.79 13.83 -21.26
N GLN A 6 -3.07 12.87 -21.80
CA GLN A 6 -1.88 12.36 -21.15
C GLN A 6 -0.89 13.52 -21.23
N PRO A 7 -0.45 14.12 -20.11
CA PRO A 7 0.82 14.82 -20.15
C PRO A 7 1.80 13.79 -20.70
N GLU A 8 2.45 14.10 -21.83
CA GLU A 8 3.42 13.23 -22.48
C GLU A 8 4.31 12.65 -21.39
N LYS A 9 4.17 11.35 -21.11
CA LYS A 9 4.88 10.68 -20.03
C LYS A 9 6.33 11.12 -20.15
N LEU A 10 6.89 11.85 -19.17
CA LEU A 10 8.27 12.32 -19.23
C LEU A 10 9.14 11.09 -19.53
N THR A 11 9.58 10.94 -20.77
CA THR A 11 10.35 9.77 -21.18
C THR A 11 11.76 9.98 -20.64
N PRO A 12 12.21 9.15 -19.68
CA PRO A 12 13.55 9.31 -19.16
C PRO A 12 14.55 8.88 -20.25
N SER A 13 15.38 9.82 -20.71
CA SER A 13 16.56 9.54 -21.51
C SER A 13 17.65 8.96 -20.60
N ASN A 14 18.30 7.89 -21.03
CA ASN A 14 19.39 7.27 -20.31
C ASN A 14 20.74 7.75 -20.86
N CYS A 15 21.32 8.77 -20.24
CA CYS A 15 22.64 9.29 -20.62
C CYS A 15 23.80 8.34 -20.30
N ASN A 16 23.55 7.22 -19.64
CA ASN A 16 24.56 6.15 -19.54
C ASN A 16 24.68 5.35 -20.84
N ASN A 17 23.75 5.55 -21.79
CA ASN A 17 23.83 5.04 -23.15
C ASN A 17 24.40 6.14 -24.05
N ASP A 18 25.54 5.88 -24.70
CA ASP A 18 26.40 6.90 -25.34
C ASP A 18 25.70 7.76 -26.42
N THR A 19 24.55 7.32 -26.94
CA THR A 19 23.85 8.00 -28.03
C THR A 19 22.65 8.83 -27.59
N GLU A 20 22.04 8.56 -26.43
CA GLU A 20 20.72 9.12 -26.07
C GLU A 20 20.77 10.60 -25.62
N CYS A 21 21.92 11.07 -25.14
CA CYS A 21 22.06 12.42 -24.58
C CYS A 21 22.94 13.38 -25.41
N THR A 22 23.12 13.06 -26.69
CA THR A 22 23.87 13.88 -27.66
C THR A 22 23.13 15.16 -28.05
N ASN A 23 21.79 15.10 -28.11
CA ASN A 23 20.91 16.18 -28.58
C ASN A 23 19.91 16.64 -27.51
N LEU A 24 20.35 16.79 -26.25
CA LEU A 24 19.48 17.34 -25.20
C LEU A 24 19.32 18.84 -25.39
N ALA A 25 18.08 19.30 -25.56
CA ALA A 25 17.75 20.72 -25.63
C ALA A 25 16.66 21.06 -24.61
N GLY A 26 16.90 22.08 -23.79
CA GLY A 26 15.98 22.53 -22.74
C GLY A 26 16.44 22.16 -21.33
N VAL A 27 15.51 22.21 -20.38
CA VAL A 27 15.73 21.94 -18.96
C VAL A 27 15.43 20.47 -18.67
N TYR A 28 16.34 19.80 -17.98
CA TYR A 28 16.25 18.38 -17.63
C TYR A 28 16.38 18.18 -16.12
N SER A 29 15.57 17.25 -15.59
CA SER A 29 15.74 16.71 -14.24
C SER A 29 16.47 15.39 -14.32
N CYS A 30 17.69 15.32 -13.78
CA CYS A 30 18.56 14.17 -13.90
C CYS A 30 18.87 13.52 -12.55
N ARG A 31 18.92 12.18 -12.53
CA ARG A 31 19.36 11.39 -11.37
C ARG A 31 20.31 10.29 -11.84
N LYS A 32 21.62 10.47 -11.59
CA LYS A 32 22.69 9.52 -11.95
C LYS A 32 22.67 9.11 -13.43
N GLY A 33 22.56 10.10 -14.32
CA GLY A 33 22.54 9.87 -15.78
C GLY A 33 21.17 9.52 -16.36
N HIS A 34 20.13 9.31 -15.57
CA HIS A 34 18.76 9.24 -16.08
C HIS A 34 18.13 10.62 -16.06
N CYS A 35 17.83 11.18 -17.23
CA CYS A 35 17.37 12.56 -17.41
C CYS A 35 15.96 12.60 -18.00
N SER A 36 15.08 13.39 -17.40
CA SER A 36 13.71 13.59 -17.88
C SER A 36 13.55 15.01 -18.40
N ASN A 37 12.96 15.19 -19.59
CA ASN A 37 12.79 16.49 -20.23
C ASN A 37 11.73 17.34 -19.49
N TRP A 38 12.20 18.27 -18.66
CA TRP A 38 11.36 19.16 -17.87
C TRP A 38 10.74 20.29 -18.69
N SER A 39 11.44 20.75 -19.73
CA SER A 39 10.94 21.80 -20.64
C SER A 39 9.71 21.40 -21.44
N SER A 40 9.40 20.10 -21.54
CA SER A 40 8.16 19.63 -22.16
C SER A 40 6.90 20.07 -21.40
N MET A 41 7.00 20.27 -20.09
CA MET A 41 5.86 20.57 -19.21
C MET A 41 6.01 21.86 -18.43
N PHE A 42 7.19 22.48 -18.42
CA PHE A 42 7.48 23.65 -17.60
C PHE A 42 8.29 24.71 -18.38
N LEU A 43 7.87 25.96 -18.23
CA LEU A 43 8.56 27.15 -18.70
C LEU A 43 9.34 27.76 -17.54
N CYS A 44 10.66 27.63 -17.56
CA CYS A 44 11.54 28.12 -16.52
C CYS A 44 11.99 29.56 -16.81
N HIS A 45 11.91 30.42 -15.79
CA HIS A 45 12.24 31.85 -15.89
C HIS A 45 13.68 32.16 -15.50
N ASN A 46 14.30 31.30 -14.70
CA ASN A 46 15.69 31.44 -14.31
C ASN A 46 16.62 30.60 -15.19
N HIS A 47 17.81 31.15 -15.45
CA HIS A 47 18.88 30.49 -16.20
C HIS A 47 19.82 29.73 -15.27
N ALA A 48 20.47 28.70 -15.81
CA ALA A 48 21.47 27.95 -15.07
C ALA A 48 22.80 28.73 -14.98
N ASP A 49 23.38 28.79 -13.76
CA ASP A 49 24.63 29.52 -13.45
C ASP A 49 25.65 28.64 -12.69
N GLY A 50 25.56 27.33 -12.91
CA GLY A 50 26.38 26.33 -12.25
C GLY A 50 27.53 25.81 -13.09
N ILE A 51 27.99 24.62 -12.72
CA ILE A 51 29.04 23.91 -13.45
C ILE A 51 28.52 23.45 -14.82
N VAL A 52 29.38 23.52 -15.83
CA VAL A 52 29.12 22.93 -17.15
C VAL A 52 29.56 21.47 -17.11
N VAL A 53 28.68 20.57 -17.52
CA VAL A 53 28.87 19.12 -17.56
C VAL A 53 28.59 18.65 -18.98
N ASP A 54 29.44 17.79 -19.53
CA ASP A 54 29.18 17.12 -20.80
C ASP A 54 28.35 15.85 -20.53
N ALA A 55 27.10 15.83 -21.01
CA ALA A 55 26.17 14.74 -20.77
C ALA A 55 26.53 13.41 -21.44
N THR A 56 27.53 13.40 -22.34
CA THR A 56 28.05 12.20 -23.02
C THR A 56 29.34 11.66 -22.40
N LYS A 57 30.11 12.51 -21.72
CA LYS A 57 31.40 12.14 -21.10
C LYS A 57 31.35 12.06 -19.58
N ASP A 58 30.52 12.90 -18.95
CA ASP A 58 30.43 13.09 -17.50
C ASP A 58 29.05 12.66 -16.95
N ASN A 59 28.49 11.59 -17.51
CA ASN A 59 27.10 11.14 -17.37
C ASN A 59 26.74 10.85 -15.89
N LEU A 60 27.70 10.34 -15.13
CA LEU A 60 27.56 10.04 -13.70
C LEU A 60 27.46 11.30 -12.81
N LYS A 61 27.91 12.46 -13.31
CA LYS A 61 27.83 13.75 -12.61
C LYS A 61 26.49 14.47 -12.80
N LEU A 62 25.62 13.95 -13.67
CA LEU A 62 24.26 14.46 -13.90
C LEU A 62 23.35 14.08 -12.72
N ASN A 63 23.33 14.94 -11.71
CA ASN A 63 22.43 14.82 -10.56
C ASN A 63 21.88 16.21 -10.16
N GLY A 64 20.57 16.40 -10.36
CA GLY A 64 19.85 17.66 -10.17
C GLY A 64 19.23 18.19 -11.47
N PHE A 65 18.93 19.49 -11.48
CA PHE A 65 18.39 20.18 -12.66
C PHE A 65 19.49 20.79 -13.51
N PHE A 66 19.36 20.67 -14.83
CA PHE A 66 20.33 21.17 -15.80
C PHE A 66 19.62 21.88 -16.96
N GLU A 67 20.21 22.96 -17.44
CA GLU A 67 19.87 23.59 -18.72
C GLU A 67 20.85 23.06 -19.79
N CYS A 68 20.35 22.26 -20.72
CA CYS A 68 21.13 21.58 -21.75
C CYS A 68 20.95 22.21 -23.12
N LYS A 69 22.07 22.34 -23.84
CA LYS A 69 22.12 22.70 -25.26
C LYS A 69 23.04 21.70 -25.96
N HIS A 70 22.45 20.72 -26.64
CA HIS A 70 23.11 19.53 -27.20
C HIS A 70 23.69 18.63 -26.09
N SER A 71 25.00 18.38 -26.09
CA SER A 71 25.67 17.58 -25.06
C SER A 71 26.14 18.40 -23.86
N LYS A 72 26.06 19.74 -23.90
CA LYS A 72 26.54 20.62 -22.82
C LYS A 72 25.39 21.02 -21.92
N CYS A 73 25.47 20.62 -20.65
CA CYS A 73 24.46 20.85 -19.63
C CYS A 73 25.02 21.71 -18.49
N ILE A 74 24.36 22.82 -18.18
CA ILE A 74 24.74 23.73 -17.09
C ILE A 74 23.85 23.45 -15.89
N LYS A 75 24.45 23.23 -14.71
CA LYS A 75 23.69 22.91 -13.49
C LYS A 75 23.01 24.14 -12.91
N TYR A 76 21.79 24.00 -12.39
CA TYR A 76 21.16 25.02 -11.54
C TYR A 76 21.75 24.99 -10.12
N LYS A 77 22.25 26.13 -9.64
CA LYS A 77 22.74 26.30 -8.24
C LYS A 77 21.61 26.68 -7.27
N THR A 78 20.67 27.49 -7.74
CA THR A 78 19.49 27.94 -7.00
C THR A 78 18.28 27.07 -7.31
N ASN A 79 17.25 27.18 -6.48
CA ASN A 79 15.98 26.51 -6.73
C ASN A 79 15.40 26.96 -8.09
N LEU A 80 14.83 25.99 -8.81
CA LEU A 80 14.21 26.21 -10.11
C LEU A 80 12.96 27.09 -9.94
N ASN A 81 12.81 28.12 -10.77
CA ASN A 81 11.59 28.93 -10.84
C ASN A 81 10.94 28.72 -12.21
N CYS A 82 9.94 27.85 -12.26
CA CYS A 82 9.26 27.50 -13.51
C CYS A 82 7.75 27.45 -13.34
N ASP A 83 7.05 27.94 -14.35
CA ASP A 83 5.61 27.78 -14.48
C ASP A 83 5.30 26.52 -15.29
N ARG A 84 4.23 25.82 -14.94
CA ARG A 84 3.76 24.68 -15.75
C ARG A 84 3.17 25.19 -17.06
N ILE A 85 3.68 24.68 -18.19
CA ILE A 85 3.06 24.89 -19.50
C ILE A 85 1.74 24.14 -19.50
N CYS A 86 0.65 24.90 -19.58
CA CYS A 86 -0.70 24.34 -19.62
C CYS A 86 -1.13 24.16 -21.08
N PRO A 87 -1.19 22.93 -21.63
CA PRO A 87 -1.62 22.71 -22.99
C PRO A 87 -3.09 23.11 -23.18
N ASN A 88 -3.44 23.50 -24.40
CA ASN A 88 -4.83 23.76 -24.76
C ASN A 88 -5.66 22.47 -24.59
N ILE A 89 -6.80 22.60 -23.90
CA ILE A 89 -7.75 21.52 -23.67
C ILE A 89 -8.59 21.36 -24.93
N THR A 90 -8.58 20.17 -25.54
CA THR A 90 -9.37 19.90 -26.76
C THR A 90 -10.82 19.60 -26.40
N THR A 91 -11.69 20.60 -26.53
CA THR A 91 -13.13 20.52 -26.22
C THR A 91 -13.96 20.01 -27.40
N HIS A 92 -13.35 19.78 -28.56
CA HIS A 92 -14.03 19.30 -29.75
C HIS A 92 -14.69 17.92 -29.52
N ARG A 93 -16.03 17.89 -29.62
CA ARG A 93 -16.89 16.70 -29.43
C ARG A 93 -16.83 16.06 -28.03
N SER A 94 -16.21 16.71 -27.05
CA SER A 94 -16.18 16.25 -25.66
C SER A 94 -17.36 16.84 -24.88
N ASN A 95 -18.01 16.02 -24.06
CA ASN A 95 -19.17 16.40 -23.24
C ASN A 95 -19.03 15.99 -21.76
N VAL A 96 -17.97 15.26 -21.42
CA VAL A 96 -17.61 14.93 -20.05
C VAL A 96 -16.16 15.30 -19.82
N PHE A 97 -15.90 16.08 -18.77
CA PHE A 97 -14.56 16.49 -18.35
C PHE A 97 -14.37 16.03 -16.91
N VAL A 98 -13.42 15.13 -16.71
CA VAL A 98 -13.08 14.59 -15.38
C VAL A 98 -11.69 15.06 -15.01
N GLN A 99 -11.61 15.89 -13.99
CA GLN A 99 -10.33 16.26 -13.39
C GLN A 99 -9.85 15.12 -12.52
N TYR A 100 -8.56 14.84 -12.55
CA TYR A 100 -7.97 13.88 -11.64
C TYR A 100 -6.52 14.23 -11.33
N HIS A 101 -6.05 13.69 -10.21
CA HIS A 101 -4.67 13.84 -9.77
C HIS A 101 -3.89 12.60 -10.17
N GLU A 102 -2.77 12.79 -10.88
CA GLU A 102 -1.88 11.68 -11.20
C GLU A 102 -0.91 11.43 -10.04
N TYR A 103 -0.94 10.23 -9.48
CA TYR A 103 -0.03 9.81 -8.41
C TYR A 103 0.93 8.73 -8.91
N LYS A 104 2.22 8.90 -8.62
CA LYS A 104 3.24 7.87 -8.87
C LYS A 104 4.13 7.72 -7.66
N GLY A 105 4.13 6.53 -7.05
CA GLY A 105 4.95 6.24 -5.86
C GLY A 105 4.60 7.11 -4.65
N GLY A 106 3.34 7.54 -4.52
CA GLY A 106 2.90 8.42 -3.44
C GLY A 106 3.22 9.91 -3.65
N THR A 107 3.73 10.32 -4.81
CA THR A 107 3.94 11.73 -5.16
C THR A 107 2.93 12.18 -6.23
N GLN A 108 2.30 13.34 -6.03
CA GLN A 108 1.40 13.96 -7.01
C GLN A 108 2.25 14.60 -8.12
N LEU A 109 2.01 14.19 -9.37
CA LEU A 109 2.74 14.66 -10.55
C LEU A 109 2.08 15.89 -11.19
N GLY A 110 0.78 16.06 -10.99
CA GLY A 110 0.04 17.24 -11.45
C GLY A 110 -1.47 17.02 -11.57
N ASN A 111 -2.17 18.10 -11.90
CA ASN A 111 -3.59 18.08 -12.23
C ASN A 111 -3.76 17.74 -13.71
N ASN A 112 -4.53 16.71 -14.00
CA ASN A 112 -4.84 16.26 -15.35
C ASN A 112 -6.34 16.29 -15.59
N ILE A 113 -6.72 16.36 -16.87
CA ILE A 113 -8.12 16.40 -17.28
C ILE A 113 -8.32 15.31 -18.30
N PHE A 114 -9.21 14.38 -17.97
CA PHE A 114 -9.74 13.42 -18.91
C PHE A 114 -10.91 14.03 -19.67
N MET A 115 -10.96 13.82 -20.98
CA MET A 115 -12.04 14.31 -21.84
C MET A 115 -12.68 13.15 -22.59
N GLY A 116 -13.99 13.02 -22.40
CA GLY A 116 -14.78 11.95 -22.99
C GLY A 116 -15.92 12.49 -23.84
N ASN A 117 -16.27 11.74 -24.87
CA ASN A 117 -17.57 11.84 -25.53
C ASN A 117 -18.46 10.68 -25.06
N CYS A 118 -19.12 10.85 -23.92
CA CYS A 118 -19.92 9.82 -23.26
C CYS A 118 -21.41 9.96 -23.59
N GLU A 119 -22.13 8.84 -23.63
CA GLU A 119 -23.58 8.84 -23.82
C GLU A 119 -24.34 8.99 -22.49
N ARG A 120 -23.87 8.30 -21.45
CA ARG A 120 -24.44 8.29 -20.11
C ARG A 120 -23.36 8.12 -19.05
N VAL A 121 -23.66 8.53 -17.83
CA VAL A 121 -22.84 8.30 -16.63
C VAL A 121 -23.66 7.53 -15.61
N LEU A 122 -23.05 6.53 -15.01
CA LEU A 122 -23.68 5.60 -14.08
C LEU A 122 -23.03 5.73 -12.70
N ALA A 123 -23.84 5.89 -11.66
CA ALA A 123 -23.41 5.75 -10.28
C ALA A 123 -23.60 4.30 -9.82
N HIS A 124 -22.56 3.77 -9.18
CA HIS A 124 -22.57 2.46 -8.51
C HIS A 124 -22.62 2.59 -6.99
N THR A 125 -22.42 3.80 -6.47
CA THR A 125 -22.45 4.13 -5.05
C THR A 125 -23.28 5.38 -4.83
N GLU A 126 -23.86 5.48 -3.64
CA GLU A 126 -24.59 6.65 -3.16
C GLU A 126 -23.93 7.13 -1.85
N THR A 127 -23.73 8.43 -1.71
CA THR A 127 -23.20 9.01 -0.48
C THR A 127 -24.30 9.18 0.57
N ASP A 128 -23.93 9.10 1.85
CA ASP A 128 -24.83 9.42 2.98
C ASP A 128 -24.23 10.56 3.81
N GLY A 129 -23.86 11.66 3.13
CA GLY A 129 -23.15 12.78 3.73
C GLY A 129 -21.74 12.40 4.20
N PRO A 130 -21.37 12.66 5.47
CA PRO A 130 -20.04 12.35 6.01
C PRO A 130 -19.82 10.88 6.35
N GLU A 131 -20.85 10.04 6.25
CA GLU A 131 -20.75 8.61 6.53
C GLU A 131 -20.33 7.81 5.29
N GLU A 132 -19.95 6.55 5.52
CA GLU A 132 -19.58 5.62 4.45
C GLU A 132 -20.72 5.44 3.45
N GLY A 133 -20.40 5.62 2.17
CA GLY A 133 -21.37 5.46 1.09
C GLY A 133 -21.86 4.02 0.97
N ARG A 134 -23.03 3.85 0.37
CA ARG A 134 -23.64 2.54 0.11
C ARG A 134 -23.54 2.15 -1.34
N GLU A 135 -23.27 0.86 -1.60
CA GLU A 135 -23.35 0.30 -2.94
C GLU A 135 -24.80 0.21 -3.42
N ILE A 136 -25.04 0.60 -4.66
CA ILE A 136 -26.36 0.60 -5.29
C ILE A 136 -26.29 -0.08 -6.67
N PRO A 137 -27.41 -0.63 -7.17
CA PRO A 137 -27.48 -1.06 -8.55
C PRO A 137 -27.20 0.14 -9.50
N PRO A 138 -26.58 -0.09 -10.67
CA PRO A 138 -26.14 0.98 -11.56
C PRO A 138 -27.28 1.95 -11.90
N LYS A 139 -27.16 3.21 -11.49
CA LYS A 139 -28.16 4.25 -11.70
C LYS A 139 -27.65 5.33 -12.63
N VAL A 140 -28.43 5.69 -13.64
CA VAL A 140 -28.08 6.78 -14.56
C VAL A 140 -28.21 8.12 -13.83
N ILE A 141 -27.09 8.84 -13.72
CA ILE A 141 -27.05 10.17 -13.09
C ILE A 141 -26.95 11.30 -14.10
N TRP A 142 -26.46 11.01 -15.30
CA TRP A 142 -26.33 12.00 -16.37
C TRP A 142 -26.43 11.34 -17.75
N THR A 143 -26.97 12.07 -18.72
CA THR A 143 -27.09 11.63 -20.12
C THR A 143 -26.77 12.76 -21.09
N ARG A 144 -26.30 12.41 -22.30
CA ARG A 144 -26.03 13.37 -23.38
C ARG A 144 -27.28 14.16 -23.79
N ASN A 145 -28.46 13.56 -23.69
CA ASN A 145 -29.74 14.19 -24.07
C ASN A 145 -30.09 15.43 -23.23
N SER A 146 -29.45 15.59 -22.06
CA SER A 146 -29.61 16.79 -21.23
C SER A 146 -29.09 18.06 -21.90
N ASN A 147 -28.38 17.97 -23.03
CA ASN A 147 -27.69 19.11 -23.67
C ASN A 147 -26.82 19.88 -22.68
N THR A 148 -26.21 19.19 -21.72
CA THR A 148 -25.25 19.77 -20.78
C THR A 148 -23.89 19.10 -20.95
N THR A 149 -22.87 19.71 -20.38
CA THR A 149 -21.53 19.16 -20.23
C THR A 149 -21.31 18.85 -18.76
N LEU A 150 -20.86 17.63 -18.45
CA LEU A 150 -20.53 17.23 -17.08
C LEU A 150 -19.09 17.62 -16.75
N LEU A 151 -18.91 18.28 -15.59
CA LEU A 151 -17.63 18.57 -14.96
C LEU A 151 -17.61 17.84 -13.61
N THR A 152 -16.51 17.16 -13.28
CA THR A 152 -16.32 16.51 -11.98
C THR A 152 -14.84 16.29 -11.69
N THR A 153 -14.49 16.04 -10.43
CA THR A 153 -13.12 15.72 -10.00
C THR A 153 -13.09 14.36 -9.34
N CYS A 154 -12.19 13.47 -9.76
CA CYS A 154 -12.04 12.11 -9.24
C CYS A 154 -10.62 11.85 -8.74
N HIS A 155 -10.46 10.93 -7.79
CA HIS A 155 -9.15 10.51 -7.31
C HIS A 155 -8.44 9.60 -8.32
N VAL A 156 -9.12 8.54 -8.79
CA VAL A 156 -8.55 7.57 -9.73
C VAL A 156 -9.43 7.44 -10.96
N ILE A 157 -8.79 7.31 -12.11
CA ILE A 157 -9.45 7.04 -13.38
C ILE A 157 -8.78 5.83 -14.04
N GLU A 158 -9.59 4.86 -14.43
CA GLU A 158 -9.17 3.66 -15.15
C GLU A 158 -9.99 3.50 -16.43
N MET A 159 -9.28 3.21 -17.52
CA MET A 159 -9.90 2.95 -18.82
C MET A 159 -10.06 1.45 -19.00
N ARG A 160 -11.31 0.99 -19.21
CA ARG A 160 -11.62 -0.42 -19.48
C ARG A 160 -12.33 -0.55 -20.82
N GLY A 161 -11.55 -0.71 -21.88
CA GLY A 161 -12.06 -0.69 -23.26
C GLY A 161 -12.62 0.69 -23.60
N ASP A 162 -13.89 0.74 -23.96
CA ASP A 162 -14.62 1.98 -24.29
C ASP A 162 -15.32 2.62 -23.08
N SER A 163 -15.17 2.06 -21.88
CA SER A 163 -15.77 2.58 -20.65
C SER A 163 -14.72 3.23 -19.75
N LEU A 164 -15.08 4.38 -19.19
CA LEU A 164 -14.33 5.08 -18.17
C LEU A 164 -14.84 4.67 -16.79
N PHE A 165 -13.97 4.11 -15.96
CA PHE A 165 -14.24 3.89 -14.55
C PHE A 165 -13.50 4.94 -13.73
N ALA A 166 -14.20 5.61 -12.85
CA ALA A 166 -13.61 6.62 -11.98
C ALA A 166 -14.06 6.37 -10.55
N THR A 167 -13.16 6.55 -9.59
CA THR A 167 -13.40 6.30 -8.17
C THR A 167 -13.11 7.55 -7.34
N ASP A 168 -13.84 7.67 -6.22
CA ASP A 168 -13.79 8.82 -5.32
C ASP A 168 -13.96 10.15 -6.06
N CYS A 169 -15.14 10.30 -6.68
CA CYS A 169 -15.50 11.43 -7.50
C CYS A 169 -16.43 12.39 -6.75
N ILE A 170 -16.10 13.68 -6.80
CA ILE A 170 -16.78 14.76 -6.09
C ILE A 170 -16.96 15.99 -7.00
N ASN A 171 -17.68 17.00 -6.50
CA ASN A 171 -17.94 18.27 -7.20
C ASN A 171 -18.56 18.05 -8.59
N GLY A 172 -19.59 17.22 -8.69
CA GLY A 172 -20.30 16.99 -9.94
C GLY A 172 -21.19 18.17 -10.32
N THR A 173 -20.83 18.89 -11.38
CA THR A 173 -21.61 20.02 -11.88
C THR A 173 -21.88 19.90 -13.37
N VAL A 174 -22.96 20.56 -13.81
CA VAL A 174 -23.35 20.59 -15.23
C VAL A 174 -23.30 22.00 -15.75
N VAL A 175 -22.71 22.20 -16.92
CA VAL A 175 -22.64 23.50 -17.59
C VAL A 175 -23.23 23.43 -19.00
N PRO A 176 -23.77 24.54 -19.53
CA PRO A 176 -24.18 24.61 -20.92
C PRO A 176 -23.02 24.25 -21.90
N PRO A 177 -23.29 23.60 -23.04
CA PRO A 177 -22.27 23.24 -24.02
C PRO A 177 -21.59 24.44 -24.68
N THR A 178 -22.18 25.62 -24.57
CA THR A 178 -21.67 26.90 -25.07
C THR A 178 -20.68 27.56 -24.12
N THR A 179 -20.63 27.14 -22.85
CA THR A 179 -19.74 27.72 -21.84
C THR A 179 -18.28 27.39 -22.13
N LEU A 180 -17.99 26.21 -22.67
CA LEU A 180 -16.66 25.82 -23.12
C LEU A 180 -16.44 26.25 -24.57
N GLN A 181 -15.42 27.06 -24.80
CA GLN A 181 -15.01 27.44 -26.15
C GLN A 181 -14.59 26.19 -26.94
N LYS A 182 -15.02 26.10 -28.20
CA LYS A 182 -14.69 25.01 -29.13
C LYS A 182 -13.89 25.59 -30.30
N PRO A 183 -12.89 24.85 -30.84
CA PRO A 183 -12.55 23.45 -30.59
C PRO A 183 -11.58 23.21 -29.42
N GLN A 184 -11.03 24.28 -28.84
CA GLN A 184 -10.09 24.22 -27.74
C GLN A 184 -10.37 25.33 -26.73
N THR A 185 -10.00 25.11 -25.46
CA THR A 185 -10.04 26.13 -24.41
C THR A 185 -8.73 26.13 -23.63
N ASN A 186 -8.32 27.28 -23.11
CA ASN A 186 -7.12 27.38 -22.28
C ASN A 186 -7.38 26.79 -20.89
N PHE A 187 -6.37 26.19 -20.27
CA PHE A 187 -6.48 25.58 -18.94
C PHE A 187 -6.98 26.58 -17.88
N THR A 188 -6.44 27.80 -17.86
CA THR A 188 -6.89 28.86 -16.94
C THR A 188 -8.36 29.20 -17.13
N THR A 189 -8.86 29.25 -18.37
CA THR A 189 -10.27 29.51 -18.64
C THR A 189 -11.15 28.35 -18.18
N PHE A 190 -10.69 27.12 -18.35
CA PHE A 190 -11.39 25.92 -17.89
C PHE A 190 -11.53 25.90 -16.37
N TRP A 191 -10.47 26.21 -15.62
CA TRP A 191 -10.54 26.27 -14.15
C TRP A 191 -11.50 27.35 -13.66
N LYS A 192 -11.48 28.54 -14.27
CA LYS A 192 -12.45 29.59 -13.96
C LYS A 192 -13.89 29.16 -14.22
N ILE A 193 -14.12 28.35 -15.26
CA ILE A 193 -15.46 27.79 -15.55
C ILE A 193 -15.87 26.78 -14.48
N VAL A 194 -14.96 25.90 -14.05
CA VAL A 194 -15.22 24.91 -13.02
C VAL A 194 -15.52 25.58 -11.67
N GLU A 195 -14.71 26.57 -11.28
CA GLU A 195 -14.86 27.31 -10.04
C GLU A 195 -16.19 28.10 -10.01
N ASN A 196 -16.59 28.70 -11.13
CA ASN A 196 -17.85 29.42 -11.26
C ASN A 196 -19.07 28.50 -11.49
N SER A 197 -18.87 27.18 -11.58
CA SER A 197 -19.95 26.24 -11.87
C SER A 197 -20.78 25.99 -10.60
N THR A 198 -21.97 26.59 -10.53
CA THR A 198 -22.87 26.49 -9.37
C THR A 198 -23.99 25.48 -9.56
N THR A 199 -24.25 25.05 -10.79
CA THR A 199 -25.31 24.10 -11.13
C THR A 199 -24.88 22.67 -10.83
N LEU A 200 -25.29 22.19 -9.67
CA LEU A 200 -25.06 20.81 -9.22
C LEU A 200 -25.72 19.80 -10.16
N LEU A 201 -25.04 18.68 -10.40
CA LEU A 201 -25.60 17.55 -11.15
C LEU A 201 -26.81 16.96 -10.41
N ASP A 202 -26.68 16.78 -9.10
CA ASP A 202 -27.69 16.19 -8.24
C ASP A 202 -28.01 17.13 -7.07
N PRO A 203 -29.18 17.81 -7.08
CA PRO A 203 -29.61 18.67 -5.98
C PRO A 203 -29.82 17.92 -4.67
N SER A 204 -30.03 16.61 -4.71
CA SER A 204 -30.20 15.78 -3.50
C SER A 204 -28.87 15.41 -2.83
N LEU A 205 -27.73 15.81 -3.43
CA LEU A 205 -26.37 15.57 -2.94
C LEU A 205 -26.03 14.10 -2.70
N LYS A 206 -26.70 13.19 -3.41
CA LYS A 206 -26.53 11.74 -3.29
C LYS A 206 -25.44 11.21 -4.21
N TYR A 207 -25.24 11.87 -5.36
CA TYR A 207 -24.24 11.51 -6.37
C TYR A 207 -23.33 12.68 -6.69
N LEU A 208 -22.02 12.44 -6.70
CA LEU A 208 -20.98 13.46 -6.93
C LEU A 208 -21.18 14.73 -6.08
N PRO A 209 -21.36 14.61 -4.76
CA PRO A 209 -21.64 15.75 -3.89
C PRO A 209 -20.47 16.74 -3.85
N PRO A 210 -20.73 18.01 -3.48
CA PRO A 210 -19.68 18.99 -3.24
C PRO A 210 -18.83 18.60 -2.02
N GLN A 211 -17.52 18.88 -2.09
CA GLN A 211 -16.56 18.55 -1.01
C GLN A 211 -17.01 19.05 0.37
N SER A 212 -17.65 20.22 0.44
CA SER A 212 -18.12 20.81 1.70
C SER A 212 -19.14 19.93 2.43
N SER A 213 -19.97 19.18 1.70
CA SER A 213 -20.99 18.29 2.26
C SER A 213 -20.46 16.95 2.76
N LEU A 214 -19.22 16.60 2.38
CA LEU A 214 -18.51 15.40 2.82
C LEU A 214 -17.60 15.66 4.04
N THR A 215 -17.56 16.90 4.54
CA THR A 215 -16.69 17.27 5.67
C THR A 215 -17.12 16.53 6.93
N ILE A 216 -16.25 15.66 7.44
CA ILE A 216 -16.46 14.91 8.70
C ILE A 216 -16.11 15.80 9.91
N PHE A 217 -14.92 16.42 9.88
CA PHE A 217 -14.42 17.30 10.94
C PHE A 217 -13.89 18.61 10.36
N ASN A 218 -14.18 19.73 11.02
CA ASN A 218 -13.68 21.05 10.59
C ASN A 218 -12.18 21.21 10.78
N TYR A 219 -11.62 20.57 11.81
CA TYR A 219 -10.20 20.57 12.09
C TYR A 219 -9.78 19.22 12.68
N SER A 220 -8.62 18.72 12.27
CA SER A 220 -7.98 17.57 12.89
C SER A 220 -6.47 17.66 12.71
N ARG A 221 -5.71 17.01 13.60
CA ARG A 221 -4.25 16.93 13.49
C ARG A 221 -3.88 15.73 12.63
N LEU A 222 -3.18 15.99 11.53
CA LEU A 222 -2.65 14.94 10.68
C LEU A 222 -1.32 14.41 11.23
N TYR A 223 -1.32 13.13 11.59
CA TYR A 223 -0.13 12.39 11.98
C TYR A 223 0.30 11.42 10.88
N ILE A 224 1.61 11.18 10.77
CA ILE A 224 2.14 10.19 9.83
C ILE A 224 1.75 8.75 10.24
N ASN A 225 1.69 8.47 11.55
CA ASN A 225 1.37 7.20 12.23
C ASN A 225 0.83 7.51 13.65
N LEU A 226 0.44 6.49 14.42
CA LEU A 226 -0.10 6.66 15.78
C LEU A 226 0.91 7.28 16.78
N GLU A 227 2.19 6.94 16.65
CA GLU A 227 3.25 7.38 17.57
C GLU A 227 3.93 8.69 17.13
N GLY A 228 3.55 9.22 15.98
CA GLY A 228 4.28 10.28 15.30
C GLY A 228 5.69 9.86 14.84
N CYS A 229 6.56 10.84 14.74
CA CYS A 229 7.93 10.69 14.27
C CYS A 229 8.83 10.00 15.32
N VAL A 230 8.85 8.67 15.34
CA VAL A 230 9.56 7.89 16.38
C VAL A 230 11.08 7.87 16.21
N ASN A 231 11.61 8.24 15.04
CA ASN A 231 13.07 8.28 14.80
C ASN A 231 13.48 9.35 13.77
N THR A 232 14.05 10.46 14.26
CA THR A 232 14.39 11.67 13.48
C THR A 232 15.56 11.50 12.52
N LEU A 233 16.32 10.41 12.62
CA LEU A 233 17.47 10.12 11.74
C LEU A 233 17.08 9.85 10.27
N ARG A 234 15.78 9.69 9.97
CA ARG A 234 15.31 9.13 8.70
C ARG A 234 14.67 10.14 7.73
N GLY A 235 14.62 11.43 8.06
CA GLY A 235 14.09 12.48 7.17
C GLY A 235 12.59 12.36 6.81
N GLU A 236 11.91 11.31 7.28
CA GLU A 236 10.52 10.99 6.92
C GLU A 236 9.54 12.10 7.32
N CYS A 237 9.82 12.81 8.41
CA CYS A 237 8.96 13.89 8.90
C CYS A 237 9.17 15.19 8.13
N GLU A 238 10.39 15.44 7.66
CA GLU A 238 10.68 16.54 6.76
C GLU A 238 10.01 16.30 5.41
N GLU A 239 10.09 15.06 4.88
CA GLU A 239 9.40 14.66 3.66
C GLU A 239 7.88 14.72 3.83
N PHE A 240 7.34 14.23 4.95
CA PHE A 240 5.92 14.26 5.25
C PHE A 240 5.40 15.70 5.36
N SER A 241 6.11 16.57 6.11
CA SER A 241 5.80 17.99 6.21
C SER A 241 5.85 18.68 4.85
N LYS A 242 6.86 18.37 4.02
CA LYS A 242 6.98 18.95 2.67
C LYS A 242 5.83 18.52 1.74
N THR A 243 5.34 17.28 1.88
CA THR A 243 4.33 16.70 0.99
C THR A 243 2.90 16.94 1.45
N HIS A 244 2.64 17.02 2.76
CA HIS A 244 1.31 17.12 3.38
C HIS A 244 1.10 18.41 4.21
N GLY A 245 2.16 19.20 4.44
CA GLY A 245 2.11 20.39 5.31
C GLY A 245 1.68 21.68 4.62
N ASN A 246 1.60 21.70 3.28
CA ASN A 246 0.99 22.82 2.55
C ASN A 246 -0.44 22.44 2.12
N ASP A 247 -1.33 23.42 2.04
CA ASP A 247 -2.75 23.28 1.66
C ASP A 247 -2.98 22.76 0.22
N GLY A 248 -1.96 22.85 -0.64
CA GLY A 248 -2.04 22.44 -2.04
C GLY A 248 -2.76 23.46 -2.92
N ASP A 249 -3.12 24.65 -2.39
CA ASP A 249 -3.80 25.72 -3.15
C ASP A 249 -2.92 26.21 -4.30
N ASN A 250 -1.61 26.25 -4.08
CA ASN A 250 -0.61 26.56 -5.11
C ASN A 250 -0.10 25.31 -5.86
N SER A 251 -0.76 24.16 -5.71
CA SER A 251 -0.34 22.86 -6.28
C SER A 251 1.09 22.45 -5.89
N THR A 252 1.60 22.95 -4.76
CA THR A 252 2.94 22.67 -4.23
C THR A 252 2.99 21.41 -3.37
N SER A 253 1.84 20.87 -2.97
CA SER A 253 1.66 19.70 -2.12
C SER A 253 0.38 18.95 -2.50
N GLN A 254 0.19 17.78 -1.88
CA GLN A 254 -1.03 17.01 -2.05
C GLN A 254 -2.19 17.66 -1.28
N SER A 255 -3.21 18.13 -2.01
CA SER A 255 -4.45 18.62 -1.39
C SER A 255 -5.38 17.49 -0.94
N ARG A 256 -5.20 16.28 -1.50
CA ARG A 256 -5.98 15.08 -1.20
C ARG A 256 -5.08 13.86 -1.11
N PHE A 257 -5.26 13.08 -0.04
CA PHE A 257 -4.54 11.83 0.22
C PHE A 257 -5.41 10.94 1.11
N ILE A 258 -5.17 9.64 1.03
CA ILE A 258 -5.88 8.65 1.85
C ILE A 258 -5.44 8.84 3.32
N CYS A 259 -6.41 8.89 4.22
CA CYS A 259 -6.17 8.97 5.66
C CYS A 259 -7.16 8.08 6.42
N TYR A 260 -6.85 7.83 7.68
CA TYR A 260 -7.63 7.02 8.60
C TYR A 260 -7.99 7.87 9.82
N TYR A 261 -9.23 7.74 10.29
CA TYR A 261 -9.73 8.50 11.41
C TYR A 261 -10.57 7.62 12.34
N HIS A 262 -10.75 8.09 13.57
CA HIS A 262 -11.68 7.49 14.51
C HIS A 262 -13.01 8.25 14.44
N LYS A 263 -14.15 7.55 14.33
CA LYS A 263 -15.46 8.21 14.17
C LYS A 263 -15.81 9.11 15.36
N ASP A 264 -15.46 8.70 16.57
CA ASP A 264 -15.81 9.43 17.79
C ASP A 264 -14.75 10.44 18.24
N ASP A 265 -13.59 10.49 17.58
CA ASP A 265 -12.50 11.39 17.98
C ASP A 265 -11.96 12.19 16.78
N SER A 266 -12.23 13.49 16.80
CA SER A 266 -11.74 14.43 15.78
C SER A 266 -10.31 14.89 16.02
N SER A 267 -9.69 14.53 17.15
CA SER A 267 -8.41 15.10 17.57
C SER A 267 -7.25 14.69 16.67
N MET A 268 -7.31 13.49 16.10
CA MET A 268 -6.23 12.92 15.31
C MET A 268 -6.74 12.15 14.08
N VAL A 269 -6.03 12.32 12.97
CA VAL A 269 -6.12 11.49 11.77
C VAL A 269 -4.73 11.00 11.39
N VAL A 270 -4.65 9.81 10.82
CA VAL A 270 -3.39 9.12 10.54
C VAL A 270 -3.26 8.86 9.04
N ALA A 271 -2.15 9.26 8.44
CA ALA A 271 -1.88 9.02 7.02
C ALA A 271 -1.51 7.56 6.73
N ARG A 272 -0.75 6.92 7.62
CA ARG A 272 -0.31 5.52 7.46
C ARG A 272 -0.87 4.67 8.59
N PHE A 273 -1.85 3.85 8.25
CA PHE A 273 -2.40 2.84 9.13
C PHE A 273 -2.34 1.48 8.45
N ASP A 274 -1.76 0.50 9.12
CA ASP A 274 -1.72 -0.89 8.68
C ASP A 274 -2.35 -1.75 9.76
N LEU A 275 -3.60 -2.15 9.51
CA LEU A 275 -4.38 -2.97 10.43
C LEU A 275 -3.74 -4.35 10.61
N ASN A 276 -3.21 -4.94 9.53
CA ASN A 276 -2.60 -6.27 9.57
C ASN A 276 -1.36 -6.25 10.44
N LYS A 277 -0.50 -5.25 10.23
CA LYS A 277 0.69 -5.05 11.05
C LYS A 277 0.31 -4.86 12.53
N THR A 278 -0.60 -3.94 12.81
CA THR A 278 -1.05 -3.65 14.18
C THR A 278 -1.62 -4.90 14.87
N TRP A 279 -2.41 -5.69 14.14
CA TRP A 279 -2.96 -6.95 14.65
C TRP A 279 -1.88 -7.99 14.94
N THR A 280 -0.90 -8.14 14.04
CA THR A 280 0.21 -9.08 14.26
C THR A 280 1.07 -8.69 15.46
N GLU A 281 1.37 -7.40 15.62
CA GLU A 281 2.12 -6.89 16.76
C GLU A 281 1.35 -7.09 18.07
N LEU A 282 0.04 -6.83 18.08
CA LEU A 282 -0.83 -7.10 19.23
C LEU A 282 -0.85 -8.59 19.61
N MET A 283 -0.96 -9.48 18.62
CA MET A 283 -0.95 -10.92 18.87
C MET A 283 0.39 -11.40 19.44
N VAL A 284 1.51 -10.91 18.92
CA VAL A 284 2.84 -11.21 19.47
C VAL A 284 2.96 -10.69 20.91
N ALA A 285 2.50 -9.48 21.19
CA ALA A 285 2.53 -8.87 22.52
C ALA A 285 1.69 -9.63 23.56
N ILE A 286 0.63 -10.33 23.14
CA ILE A 286 -0.21 -11.14 24.03
C ILE A 286 0.34 -12.56 24.17
N PHE A 287 0.63 -13.25 23.07
CA PHE A 287 1.00 -14.67 23.08
C PHE A 287 2.40 -14.94 23.63
N VAL A 288 3.38 -14.08 23.35
CA VAL A 288 4.76 -14.31 23.81
C VAL A 288 4.87 -14.24 25.34
N PRO A 289 4.39 -13.19 26.03
CA PRO A 289 4.44 -13.15 27.49
C PRO A 289 3.57 -14.22 28.14
N SER A 290 2.38 -14.50 27.58
CA SER A 290 1.47 -15.52 28.13
C SER A 290 2.07 -16.93 28.05
N SER A 291 2.71 -17.28 26.94
CA SER A 291 3.37 -18.59 26.79
C SER A 291 4.58 -18.73 27.72
N LEU A 292 5.41 -17.70 27.85
CA LEU A 292 6.52 -17.68 28.81
C LEU A 292 6.04 -17.82 30.26
N PHE A 293 4.93 -17.16 30.60
CA PHE A 293 4.32 -17.28 31.93
C PHE A 293 3.82 -18.71 32.20
N ILE A 294 3.13 -19.33 31.25
CA ILE A 294 2.65 -20.72 31.37
C ILE A 294 3.82 -21.70 31.52
N ILE A 295 4.86 -21.56 30.68
CA ILE A 295 6.04 -22.42 30.76
C ILE A 295 6.72 -22.26 32.12
N SER A 296 6.90 -21.02 32.60
CA SER A 296 7.47 -20.73 33.92
C SER A 296 6.64 -21.34 35.07
N LEU A 297 5.31 -21.25 34.99
CA LEU A 297 4.43 -21.84 35.99
C LEU A 297 4.52 -23.37 35.99
N ILE A 298 4.53 -24.00 34.81
CA ILE A 298 4.67 -25.45 34.68
C ILE A 298 6.03 -25.92 35.22
N THR A 299 7.12 -25.21 34.90
CA THR A 299 8.45 -25.60 35.43
C THR A 299 8.50 -25.49 36.95
N LEU A 300 7.92 -24.44 37.54
CA LEU A 300 7.83 -24.29 38.99
C LEU A 300 6.98 -25.40 39.64
N LEU A 301 5.84 -25.75 39.07
CA LEU A 301 5.01 -26.86 39.55
C LEU A 301 5.74 -28.22 39.47
N ILE A 302 6.46 -28.47 38.37
CA ILE A 302 7.28 -29.67 38.21
C ILE A 302 8.36 -29.69 39.29
N ILE A 303 9.12 -28.61 39.51
CA ILE A 303 10.17 -28.55 40.52
C ILE A 303 9.56 -28.77 41.92
N GLY A 304 8.46 -28.10 42.24
CA GLY A 304 7.76 -28.25 43.52
C GLY A 304 7.26 -29.68 43.79
N TYR A 305 6.82 -30.40 42.76
CA TYR A 305 6.42 -31.80 42.89
C TYR A 305 7.60 -32.78 42.85
N SER A 306 8.68 -32.41 42.16
CA SER A 306 9.86 -33.28 41.95
C SER A 306 10.81 -33.30 43.14
N VAL A 307 10.87 -32.21 43.89
CA VAL A 307 11.80 -32.02 45.01
C VAL A 307 11.07 -32.30 46.31
N GLN A 308 11.40 -33.44 46.92
CA GLN A 308 10.92 -33.79 48.25
C GLN A 308 12.08 -33.62 49.23
N VAL A 309 11.86 -32.88 50.31
CA VAL A 309 12.83 -32.75 51.40
C VAL A 309 12.69 -33.99 52.26
N GLY A 310 13.71 -34.84 52.27
CA GLY A 310 13.78 -35.97 53.21
C GLY A 310 14.24 -35.49 54.59
N ASP A 311 13.97 -36.29 55.62
CA ASP A 311 14.29 -35.98 57.02
C ASP A 311 15.79 -35.69 57.29
N ASP A 312 16.68 -36.05 56.37
CA ASP A 312 18.11 -35.74 56.39
C ASP A 312 18.46 -34.29 55.95
N THR A 313 17.50 -33.37 55.81
CA THR A 313 17.67 -31.99 55.29
C THR A 313 18.26 -31.88 53.87
N ARG A 314 18.38 -33.00 53.15
CA ARG A 314 18.90 -33.05 51.77
C ARG A 314 17.75 -33.11 50.75
N MET A 315 17.77 -32.22 49.77
CA MET A 315 16.83 -32.23 48.65
C MET A 315 17.12 -33.42 47.72
N ARG A 316 16.14 -34.31 47.49
CA ARG A 316 16.25 -35.43 46.53
C ARG A 316 15.20 -35.28 45.43
N CYS A 317 15.63 -35.45 44.18
CA CYS A 317 14.75 -35.39 43.02
C CYS A 317 14.10 -36.76 42.77
N VAL A 318 12.77 -36.86 42.91
CA VAL A 318 12.03 -38.14 42.91
C VAL A 318 11.79 -38.67 41.48
N LEU A 319 11.79 -37.79 40.47
CA LEU A 319 11.44 -38.15 39.09
C LEU A 319 12.46 -39.10 38.41
N PHE A 320 13.73 -39.04 38.80
CA PHE A 320 14.76 -39.95 38.27
C PHE A 320 14.75 -41.36 38.90
N ARG A 321 14.06 -41.56 40.03
CA ARG A 321 13.94 -42.91 40.64
C ARG A 321 12.98 -43.83 39.90
N LYS A 322 11.98 -43.30 39.19
CA LYS A 322 11.01 -44.13 38.44
C LYS A 322 11.58 -44.71 37.14
N LYS A 323 12.56 -44.07 36.50
CA LYS A 323 13.25 -44.63 35.31
C LYS A 323 14.25 -45.75 35.66
N ALA A 324 14.82 -45.74 36.86
CA ALA A 324 15.70 -46.82 37.34
C ALA A 324 14.94 -48.13 37.63
N LYS A 325 13.64 -48.08 37.93
CA LYS A 325 12.81 -49.29 38.14
C LYS A 325 12.27 -49.94 36.85
N ARG A 326 12.51 -49.34 35.67
CA ARG A 326 11.97 -49.84 34.38
C ARG A 326 13.03 -50.44 33.44
N LYS A 327 14.24 -50.71 33.95
CA LYS A 327 15.15 -51.71 33.38
C LYS A 327 15.05 -52.94 34.28
N LYS A 328 14.12 -53.84 33.96
CA LYS A 328 14.16 -55.21 34.46
C LYS A 328 15.44 -55.84 33.87
N THR A 329 16.34 -56.30 34.72
CA THR A 329 17.67 -56.81 34.29
C THR A 329 17.47 -58.05 33.41
N GLN A 330 18.28 -58.20 32.37
CA GLN A 330 18.26 -59.37 31.46
C GLN A 330 18.32 -60.71 32.22
N GLU A 331 18.90 -60.73 33.43
CA GLU A 331 18.93 -61.89 34.34
C GLU A 331 17.56 -62.32 34.86
N GLU A 332 16.62 -61.41 35.15
CA GLU A 332 15.28 -61.78 35.63
C GLU A 332 14.42 -62.38 34.51
N MET A 333 14.68 -62.00 33.25
CA MET A 333 14.00 -62.56 32.09
C MET A 333 14.56 -63.94 31.71
N ASN A 334 15.85 -64.19 31.93
CA ASN A 334 16.46 -65.50 31.71
C ASN A 334 16.03 -66.52 32.78
N ALA A 335 15.89 -66.10 34.04
CA ALA A 335 15.40 -66.97 35.11
C ALA A 335 13.93 -67.41 34.92
N GLU A 336 13.10 -66.57 34.30
CA GLU A 336 11.71 -66.89 33.98
C GLU A 336 11.60 -67.86 32.79
N ILE A 337 12.58 -67.87 31.88
CA ILE A 337 12.66 -68.81 30.75
C ILE A 337 13.16 -70.20 31.19
N ASP A 338 14.14 -70.27 32.10
CA ASP A 338 14.64 -71.56 32.62
C ASP A 338 13.57 -72.31 33.42
N LEU A 339 12.77 -71.61 34.24
CA LEU A 339 11.65 -72.21 34.97
C LEU A 339 10.54 -72.75 34.05
N VAL A 340 10.33 -72.12 32.89
CA VAL A 340 9.38 -72.60 31.89
C VAL A 340 9.93 -73.81 31.14
N MET A 341 11.23 -73.85 30.86
CA MET A 341 11.88 -74.98 30.18
C MET A 341 11.95 -76.24 31.05
N ASP A 342 12.24 -76.11 32.35
CA ASP A 342 12.23 -77.25 33.28
C ASP A 342 10.82 -77.88 33.41
N GLY A 343 9.77 -77.05 33.44
CA GLY A 343 8.38 -77.53 33.46
C GLY A 343 7.93 -78.23 32.15
N ILE A 344 8.55 -77.93 31.01
CA ILE A 344 8.28 -78.59 29.73
C ILE A 344 9.05 -79.92 29.63
N ILE A 345 10.28 -80.00 30.14
CA ILE A 345 11.09 -81.23 30.17
C ILE A 345 10.46 -82.27 31.11
N GLU A 346 9.91 -81.87 32.25
CA GLU A 346 9.23 -82.77 33.18
C GLU A 346 7.94 -83.37 32.56
N ARG A 347 7.20 -82.57 31.77
CA ARG A 347 6.02 -83.06 31.03
C ARG A 347 6.36 -83.95 29.83
N THR A 348 7.50 -83.74 29.17
CA THR A 348 7.91 -84.57 28.02
C THR A 348 8.48 -85.92 28.47
N ASN A 349 9.17 -85.97 29.62
CA ASN A 349 9.62 -87.24 30.20
C ASN A 349 8.46 -88.08 30.77
N ALA A 350 7.41 -87.43 31.30
CA ALA A 350 6.20 -88.13 31.75
C ALA A 350 5.33 -88.70 30.61
N MET A 351 5.58 -88.30 29.37
CA MET A 351 4.87 -88.80 28.17
C MET A 351 5.68 -89.84 27.36
N ALA A 352 6.93 -90.10 27.73
CA ALA A 352 7.82 -91.04 27.02
C ALA A 352 7.79 -92.48 27.58
N ASP A 353 7.13 -92.73 28.70
CA ASP A 353 7.07 -94.04 29.38
C ASP A 353 5.83 -94.89 29.01
N ASP A 354 5.06 -94.49 27.99
CA ASP A 354 3.79 -95.16 27.65
C ASP A 354 3.69 -95.51 26.14
N SER A 355 4.40 -96.57 25.69
CA SER A 355 4.00 -97.37 24.52
C SER A 355 4.81 -98.66 24.28
N PRO A 356 4.23 -99.66 23.59
CA PRO A 356 4.25 -101.05 24.02
C PRO A 356 5.26 -101.93 23.26
N THR A 357 5.82 -102.92 23.96
CA THR A 357 6.36 -104.15 23.37
C THR A 357 5.42 -105.28 23.80
N GLY A 358 4.70 -105.98 22.93
CA GLY A 358 5.17 -106.64 21.73
C GLY A 358 5.50 -108.09 22.07
N ASN A 359 4.48 -108.96 22.04
CA ASN A 359 4.55 -110.42 22.23
C ASN A 359 5.67 -111.09 21.39
N PRO A 360 6.12 -112.30 21.76
CA PRO A 360 5.73 -113.44 20.92
C PRO A 360 5.48 -114.78 21.64
N ILE A 361 4.45 -115.48 21.16
CA ILE A 361 4.40 -116.91 20.75
C ILE A 361 4.97 -117.98 21.73
N ALA A 362 4.06 -118.79 22.31
CA ALA A 362 3.90 -120.24 22.04
C ALA A 362 2.77 -120.82 22.91
#